data_AF-A0A934E494-F1
#
_entry.id   AF-A0A934E494-F1
#
_cell.length_a   1.000
_cell.length_b   1.000
_cell.length_c   1.000
_cell.angle_alpha   90.00
_cell.angle_beta   90.00
_cell.angle_gamma   90.00
#
_symmetry.space_group_name_H-M   'P 1'
#
loop_
_entity.id
_entity.type
_entity.pdbx_description
1 polymer ?
#
loop_
_entity_poly.entity_id
_entity_poly.type
_entity_poly.pdbx_seq_one_letter_code
_entity_poly.pdbx_strand_id
1 'polypeptide(L)' 'MQAEKILLETDQYGRLLQQPRLPPNARMEAIFLLLEDIRQGSKAERKPSTKIMGKGKILGDIMAPVVPPEDWEALQ' A
#
# COMPACT_ATOMS: atom_id res chain seq x y z
N MET A 1 7.67 9.17 -20.53
CA MET A 1 7.54 7.71 -20.30
C MET A 1 6.10 7.47 -19.87
N GLN A 2 5.38 6.57 -20.54
CA GLN A 2 3.99 6.23 -20.22
C GLN A 2 4.00 4.88 -19.49
N ALA A 3 3.46 4.82 -18.28
CA ALA A 3 3.37 3.61 -17.48
C ALA A 3 1.90 3.20 -17.36
N GLU A 4 1.61 1.94 -17.68
CA GLU A 4 0.28 1.36 -17.51
C GLU A 4 0.33 0.36 -16.35
N LYS A 5 -0.62 0.50 -15.40
CA LYS A 5 -0.78 -0.44 -14.29
C LYS A 5 -1.81 -1.49 -14.66
N ILE A 6 -1.37 -2.74 -14.72
CA ILE A 6 -2.21 -3.90 -15.00
C ILE A 6 -2.03 -4.89 -13.85
N LEU A 7 -3.14 -5.45 -13.34
CA LEU A 7 -3.07 -6.53 -12.37
C LEU A 7 -2.88 -7.84 -13.13
N LEU A 8 -1.85 -8.61 -12.76
CA LEU A 8 -1.54 -9.90 -13.36
C LEU A 8 -1.61 -10.98 -12.29
N GLU A 9 -2.23 -12.10 -12.66
CA GLU A 9 -2.37 -13.28 -11.80
C GLU A 9 -1.47 -14.41 -12.30
N THR A 10 -1.06 -15.28 -11.38
CA THR A 10 -0.22 -16.44 -11.66
C THR A 10 -0.95 -17.75 -11.38
N ASP A 11 -0.60 -18.80 -12.13
CA ASP A 11 -1.03 -20.17 -11.85
C ASP A 11 -0.31 -20.76 -10.62
N GLN A 12 -0.68 -21.99 -10.25
CA GLN A 12 -0.07 -22.71 -9.12
C GLN A 12 1.44 -22.99 -9.27
N TYR A 13 2.01 -22.80 -10.47
CA TYR A 13 3.43 -22.95 -10.76
C TYR A 13 4.14 -21.59 -10.92
N GLY A 14 3.44 -20.47 -10.68
CA GLY A 14 3.98 -19.12 -10.76
C GLY A 14 4.02 -18.53 -12.17
N ARG A 15 3.32 -19.12 -13.15
CA ARG A 15 3.27 -18.61 -14.53
C ARG A 15 2.13 -17.63 -14.68
N LEU A 16 2.37 -16.50 -15.37
CA LEU A 16 1.32 -15.52 -15.67
C LEU A 16 0.17 -16.19 -16.44
N LEU A 17 -1.06 -16.03 -15.95
CA LEU A 17 -2.26 -16.55 -16.62
C LEU A 17 -2.53 -15.84 -17.96
N GLN A 18 -2.19 -14.55 -18.01
CA GLN A 18 -2.32 -13.71 -19.19
C GLN A 18 -1.14 -12.75 -19.31
N GLN A 19 -0.73 -12.46 -20.54
CA GLN A 19 0.32 -11.48 -20.85
C GLN A 19 -0.30 -10.29 -21.60
N PRO A 20 0.09 -9.05 -21.27
CA PRO A 20 -0.37 -7.87 -22.01
C PRO A 20 0.13 -7.91 -23.45
N ARG A 21 -0.62 -7.29 -24.36
CA ARG A 21 -0.17 -7.14 -25.75
C ARG A 21 0.96 -6.11 -25.79
N LEU A 22 2.10 -6.53 -26.30
CA LEU A 22 3.30 -5.71 -26.42
C LEU A 22 3.52 -5.29 -27.89
N PRO A 23 4.07 -4.08 -28.13
CA PRO A 23 4.40 -3.64 -29.47
C PRO A 23 5.52 -4.49 -30.09
N PRO A 24 5.49 -4.73 -31.42
CA PRO A 24 6.51 -5.52 -32.10
C PRO A 24 7.88 -4.84 -32.05
N ASN A 25 8.94 -5.62 -31.87
CA ASN A 25 10.34 -5.18 -31.89
C ASN A 25 10.70 -4.04 -30.91
N ALA A 26 9.95 -3.90 -29.81
CA ALA A 26 10.20 -2.87 -28.82
C ALA A 26 11.12 -3.36 -27.70
N ARG A 27 12.01 -2.48 -27.22
CA ARG A 27 12.77 -2.67 -25.97
C ARG A 27 11.99 -2.04 -24.83
N MET A 28 11.78 -2.77 -23.74
CA MET A 28 11.04 -2.29 -22.58
C MET A 28 11.66 -2.74 -21.27
N GLU A 29 11.34 -1.98 -20.22
CA GLU A 29 11.64 -2.27 -18.83
C GLU A 29 10.32 -2.59 -18.12
N ALA A 30 10.32 -3.62 -17.28
CA ALA A 30 9.15 -4.07 -16.55
C ALA A 30 9.45 -4.17 -15.05
N ILE A 31 8.52 -3.72 -14.22
CA ILE A 31 8.60 -3.80 -12.76
C ILE A 31 7.45 -4.68 -12.28
N PHE A 32 7.77 -5.76 -11.58
CA PHE A 32 6.78 -6.65 -10.98
C PHE A 32 6.64 -6.35 -9.49
N LEU A 33 5.42 -5.99 -9.07
CA LEU A 33 5.07 -5.82 -7.67
C LEU A 33 4.20 -7.00 -7.23
N LEU A 34 4.72 -7.85 -6.35
CA LEU A 34 3.94 -8.90 -5.73
C LEU A 34 3.06 -8.28 -4.64
N LEU A 35 1.74 -8.28 -4.86
CA LEU A 35 0.76 -7.81 -3.89
C LEU A 35 0.55 -8.90 -2.85
N GLU A 36 1.30 -8.79 -1.76
CA GLU A 36 1.32 -9.64 -0.57
C GLU A 36 1.71 -11.11 -0.81
N ASP A 37 2.69 -11.55 -0.02
CA ASP A 37 3.04 -12.96 0.06
C ASP A 37 1.94 -13.68 0.83
N ILE A 38 1.01 -14.35 0.13
CA ILE A 38 -0.08 -15.13 0.77
C ILE A 38 0.49 -16.20 1.72
N ARG A 39 1.80 -16.51 1.61
CA ARG A 39 2.52 -17.43 2.51
C ARG A 39 2.94 -16.78 3.83
N GLN A 40 3.00 -15.45 3.91
CA GLN A 40 3.09 -14.74 5.18
C GLN A 40 1.66 -14.54 5.70
N GLY A 41 1.13 -15.61 6.31
CA GLY A 41 -0.17 -15.57 6.98
C GLY A 41 -0.31 -14.27 7.75
N SER A 42 -1.38 -13.53 7.44
CA SER A 42 -1.82 -12.27 8.05
C SER A 42 -0.74 -11.65 8.94
N LYS A 43 0.09 -10.74 8.43
CA LYS A 43 1.00 -9.94 9.27
C LYS A 43 0.24 -9.60 10.54
N ALA A 44 0.63 -10.21 11.67
CA ALA A 44 -0.15 -10.15 12.88
C ALA A 44 -0.42 -8.67 13.13
N GLU A 45 -1.71 -8.28 13.15
CA GLU A 45 -2.08 -6.90 13.36
C GLU A 45 -1.29 -6.39 14.56
N ARG A 46 -0.66 -5.21 14.41
CA ARG A 46 0.11 -4.64 15.51
C ARG A 46 -0.85 -4.38 16.66
N LYS A 47 -0.72 -5.18 17.71
CA LYS A 47 -1.50 -5.02 18.94
C LYS A 47 -0.68 -4.24 19.96
N PRO A 48 -1.32 -3.35 20.73
CA PRO A 48 -0.65 -2.71 21.86
C PRO A 48 -0.20 -3.75 22.89
N SER A 49 0.83 -3.42 23.68
CA SER A 49 1.26 -4.28 24.79
C SER A 49 0.10 -4.59 25.73
N THR A 50 0.07 -5.80 26.28
CA THR A 50 -0.93 -6.24 27.28
C THR A 50 -1.01 -5.30 28.49
N LYS A 51 0.07 -4.56 28.78
CA LYS A 51 0.11 -3.57 29.87
C LYS A 51 -0.79 -2.35 29.63
N ILE A 52 -1.05 -1.98 28.38
CA ILE A 52 -1.74 -0.74 27.99
C ILE A 52 -3.01 -0.97 27.15
N MET A 53 -3.21 -2.17 26.61
CA MET A 53 -4.39 -2.52 25.85
C MET A 53 -5.68 -2.21 26.62
N GLY A 54 -6.57 -1.42 26.03
CA GLY A 54 -7.87 -1.05 26.62
C GLY A 54 -7.83 -0.01 27.75
N LYS A 55 -6.65 0.50 28.13
CA LYS A 55 -6.53 1.52 29.20
C LYS A 55 -6.69 2.96 28.72
N GLY A 56 -6.53 3.21 27.42
CA GLY A 56 -6.72 4.53 26.83
C GLY A 56 -8.13 4.71 26.26
N LYS A 57 -8.65 5.93 26.31
CA LYS A 57 -9.86 6.35 25.60
C LYS A 57 -9.56 7.63 24.83
N ILE A 58 -10.01 7.69 23.57
CA ILE A 58 -9.97 8.93 22.78
C ILE A 58 -11.08 9.84 23.30
N LEU A 59 -10.71 11.05 23.76
CA LEU A 59 -11.63 12.02 24.36
C LEU A 59 -12.11 13.11 23.39
N GLY A 60 -11.59 13.14 22.17
CA GLY A 60 -11.92 14.15 21.16
C GLY A 60 -11.52 13.70 19.77
N ASP A 61 -11.65 14.58 18.79
CA ASP A 61 -11.17 14.33 17.44
C ASP A 61 -9.64 14.37 17.42
N ILE A 62 -9.02 13.26 16.98
CA ILE A 62 -7.56 13.13 16.84
C ILE A 62 -7.12 13.17 15.38
N MET A 63 -8.06 13.23 14.45
CA MET A 63 -7.81 13.25 13.01
C MET A 63 -7.85 14.69 12.48
N ALA A 64 -8.64 15.56 13.10
CA ALA A 64 -8.66 16.97 12.74
C ALA A 64 -7.31 17.66 13.03
N PRO A 65 -6.85 18.56 12.15
CA PRO A 65 -5.73 19.45 12.43
C PRO A 65 -5.97 20.25 13.71
N VAL A 66 -4.94 20.37 14.55
CA VAL A 66 -4.99 21.18 15.78
C VAL A 66 -5.09 22.68 15.49
N VAL A 67 -4.62 23.11 14.31
CA VAL A 67 -4.64 24.50 13.84
C VAL A 67 -5.43 24.63 12.53
N PRO A 68 -6.13 25.76 12.32
CA PRO A 68 -6.85 26.01 11.09
C PRO A 68 -5.88 26.14 9.88
N PRO A 69 -6.35 25.89 8.65
CA PRO A 69 -5.52 25.91 7.44
C PRO A 69 -4.72 27.19 7.22
N GLU A 70 -5.31 28.33 7.53
CA GLU A 70 -4.69 29.66 7.46
C GLU A 70 -3.42 29.79 8.33
N ASP A 71 -3.30 29.01 9.39
CA ASP A 71 -2.14 29.03 10.30
C ASP A 71 -1.05 28.02 9.89
N TRP A 72 -1.19 27.34 8.74
CA TRP A 72 -0.20 26.34 8.30
C TRP A 72 1.10 26.96 7.78
N GLU A 73 1.04 28.18 7.27
CA GLU A 73 2.19 28.91 6.67
C GLU A 73 2.85 29.86 7.68
N ALA A 74 3.09 29.39 8.91
CA ALA A 74 3.57 30.22 10.02
C ALA A 74 5.05 30.70 9.92
N LEU A 75 5.77 30.38 8.83
CA LEU A 75 7.20 30.66 8.65
C LEU A 75 7.55 31.37 7.32
N GLN A 76 6.67 32.23 6.80
CA GLN A 76 6.99 33.09 5.66
C GLN A 76 8.02 34.19 6.03
#